data_AF-A0A538EE33-F1
#
_entry.id   AF-A0A538EE33-F1
#
_cell.length_a   1.000
_cell.length_b   1.000
_cell.length_c   1.000
_cell.angle_alpha   90.00
_cell.angle_beta   90.00
_cell.angle_gamma   90.00
#
_symmetry.space_group_name_H-M   'P 1'
#
loop_
_entity.id
_entity.type
_entity.pdbx_description
1 polymer ?
#
loop_
_entity_poly.entity_id
_entity_poly.type
_entity_poly.pdbx_seq_one_letter_code
_entity_poly.pdbx_strand_id
1 'polypeptide(L)'
;MRRGLLATGAALLLACAGAQADPAYAPPSRPGPPLDVPTAKLAAAMECSSGVDHPARAPVLLVPGTGASAHDNFSWNYEPALDARHIPWCAVTFPYDGNGDIQVNGEYMVYAIRTMYARAGRRIAIVGHSQGGMVPRWALRFWPDTRAMVDDVIGFAPSNHGTTQTQFACQSSCLVANWQQAYMSNFIRALNSYQETFPGISYTDVYTHNDEVVRPNSDDTGSSSLHGGGGRIANVAVQDICPADASEHDFLGTVDAVAYALAIDALDHDGPADRSRIPSSVCAQPYMPGINPVTGPAAGLQAFYDDETSTGPETAGEPPLACYVFASCRLASARCTATRPLRLHLLSARHERIVDARAYVDRRRVAHRHGRWLHWLRIGRVRAGNHVIRIFTRSSNGVRRLSVRHVRGCAVSRPQNRVLRRA
;
A
#
# COMPACT_ATOMS: atom_id res chain seq x y z
N MET A 1 55.43 37.19 -52.37
CA MET A 1 54.23 36.41 -51.98
C MET A 1 54.45 35.94 -50.53
N ARG A 2 54.10 36.73 -49.52
CA ARG A 2 52.83 36.77 -48.75
C ARG A 2 52.37 35.41 -48.17
N ARG A 3 52.10 35.46 -46.85
CA ARG A 3 51.36 34.56 -45.91
C ARG A 3 52.31 33.82 -44.96
N GLY A 4 52.37 34.03 -43.64
CA GLY A 4 51.47 34.69 -42.68
C GLY A 4 50.87 33.63 -41.75
N LEU A 5 51.08 33.74 -40.43
CA LEU A 5 50.22 33.16 -39.38
C LEU A 5 50.65 33.68 -37.99
N LEU A 6 49.88 34.65 -37.48
CA LEU A 6 49.85 35.05 -36.08
C LEU A 6 48.86 34.12 -35.36
N ALA A 7 49.31 33.42 -34.32
CA ALA A 7 48.47 32.60 -33.47
C ALA A 7 47.90 33.46 -32.33
N THR A 8 46.60 33.77 -32.39
CA THR A 8 45.83 34.34 -31.28
C THR A 8 45.24 33.20 -30.45
N GLY A 9 45.76 33.01 -29.24
CA GLY A 9 45.19 32.08 -28.26
C GLY A 9 43.92 32.65 -27.62
N ALA A 10 42.76 32.07 -27.95
CA ALA A 10 41.52 32.31 -27.21
C ALA A 10 41.44 31.27 -26.07
N ALA A 11 41.56 31.73 -24.83
CA ALA A 11 41.30 30.91 -23.66
C ALA A 11 39.78 30.73 -23.51
N LEU A 12 39.26 29.54 -23.84
CA LEU A 12 37.91 29.14 -23.47
C LEU A 12 37.86 28.89 -21.95
N LEU A 13 37.21 29.79 -21.23
CA LEU A 13 36.75 29.55 -19.87
C LEU A 13 35.60 28.51 -19.93
N LEU A 14 35.91 27.24 -19.64
CA LEU A 14 34.88 26.25 -19.35
C LEU A 14 34.17 26.63 -18.06
N ALA A 15 32.94 27.13 -18.18
CA ALA A 15 32.02 27.20 -17.06
C ALA A 15 31.64 25.76 -16.67
N CYS A 16 32.18 25.27 -15.55
CA CYS A 16 31.67 24.07 -14.91
C CYS A 16 30.24 24.35 -14.43
N ALA A 17 29.24 23.97 -15.24
CA ALA A 17 27.89 23.77 -14.74
C ALA A 17 27.98 22.66 -13.69
N GLY A 18 27.86 23.01 -12.42
CA GLY A 18 27.87 22.03 -11.33
C GLY A 18 26.74 21.04 -11.55
N ALA A 19 27.07 19.75 -11.70
CA ALA A 19 26.10 18.68 -11.64
C ALA A 19 25.37 18.77 -10.30
N GLN A 20 24.11 19.19 -10.31
CA GLN A 20 23.24 19.05 -9.14
C GLN A 20 23.11 17.55 -8.87
N ALA A 21 23.65 17.10 -7.73
CA ALA A 21 23.43 15.73 -7.28
C ALA A 21 21.92 15.48 -7.16
N ASP A 22 21.47 14.33 -7.67
CA ASP A 22 20.07 13.93 -7.54
C ASP A 22 19.63 14.01 -6.07
N PRO A 23 18.46 14.59 -5.77
CA PRO A 23 17.99 14.71 -4.41
C PRO A 23 17.84 13.31 -3.79
N ALA A 24 18.51 13.08 -2.65
CA ALA A 24 18.45 11.80 -1.96
C ALA A 24 17.01 11.41 -1.59
N TYR A 25 16.62 10.18 -1.92
CA TYR A 25 15.32 9.62 -1.56
C TYR A 25 15.14 9.50 -0.04
N ALA A 26 13.90 9.54 0.44
CA ALA A 26 13.58 9.36 1.85
C ALA A 26 13.96 7.94 2.32
N PRO A 27 14.62 7.76 3.48
CA PRO A 27 14.97 6.44 3.98
C PRO A 27 13.73 5.54 4.11
N PRO A 28 13.82 4.22 3.83
CA PRO A 28 12.67 3.31 3.90
C PRO A 28 12.02 3.22 5.28
N SER A 29 12.70 3.60 6.36
CA SER A 29 12.16 3.64 7.72
C SER A 29 11.40 4.94 8.04
N ARG A 30 11.41 5.93 7.14
CA ARG A 30 10.73 7.21 7.35
C ARG A 30 9.22 7.00 7.35
N PRO A 31 8.49 7.43 8.40
CA PRO A 31 7.03 7.39 8.38
C PRO A 31 6.47 8.25 7.24
N GLY A 32 5.48 7.71 6.52
CA GLY A 32 4.78 8.45 5.48
C GLY A 32 3.92 9.59 6.06
N PRO A 33 3.55 10.58 5.23
CA PRO A 33 2.67 11.67 5.64
C PRO A 33 1.24 11.16 5.92
N PRO A 34 0.37 12.01 6.47
CA PRO A 34 -1.08 11.84 6.32
C PRO A 34 -1.44 11.70 4.82
N LEU A 35 -2.52 10.97 4.54
CA LEU A 35 -3.07 10.90 3.17
C LEU A 35 -3.71 12.24 2.82
N ASP A 36 -3.45 12.73 1.63
CA ASP A 36 -3.99 13.97 1.08
C ASP A 36 -5.38 13.73 0.45
N VAL A 37 -5.64 12.53 -0.07
CA VAL A 37 -6.95 12.15 -0.58
C VAL A 37 -7.98 12.11 0.58
N PRO A 38 -9.14 12.79 0.46
CA PRO A 38 -10.18 12.74 1.48
C PRO A 38 -10.64 11.32 1.79
N THR A 39 -10.75 10.99 3.08
CA THR A 39 -11.15 9.65 3.54
C THR A 39 -12.46 9.14 2.93
N ALA A 40 -13.43 10.03 2.65
CA ALA A 40 -14.68 9.63 2.02
C ALA A 40 -14.48 9.08 0.59
N LYS A 41 -13.54 9.64 -0.18
CA LYS A 41 -13.19 9.14 -1.53
C LYS A 41 -12.45 7.81 -1.44
N LEU A 42 -11.51 7.70 -0.51
CA LEU A 42 -10.78 6.46 -0.25
C LEU A 42 -11.73 5.33 0.16
N ALA A 43 -12.70 5.62 1.03
CA ALA A 43 -13.71 4.66 1.46
C ALA A 43 -14.66 4.23 0.34
N ALA A 44 -15.08 5.17 -0.52
CA ALA A 44 -16.00 4.89 -1.62
C ALA A 44 -15.38 4.06 -2.75
N ALA A 45 -14.05 4.02 -2.84
CA ALA A 45 -13.31 3.26 -3.84
C ALA A 45 -13.10 1.78 -3.47
N MET A 46 -13.54 1.36 -2.28
CA MET A 46 -13.37 -0.02 -1.83
C MET A 46 -14.70 -0.76 -1.80
N GLU A 47 -14.70 -1.95 -2.37
CA GLU A 47 -15.76 -2.94 -2.22
C GLU A 47 -15.22 -4.16 -1.48
N CYS A 48 -16.05 -4.83 -0.70
CA CYS A 48 -15.64 -6.00 0.06
C CYS A 48 -16.75 -7.05 0.09
N SER A 49 -16.38 -8.31 -0.11
CA SER A 49 -17.27 -9.44 0.05
C SER A 49 -17.63 -9.69 1.52
N SER A 50 -18.61 -10.56 1.73
CA SER A 50 -19.01 -10.99 3.07
C SER A 50 -17.88 -11.75 3.76
N GLY A 51 -17.73 -11.58 5.07
CA GLY A 51 -16.76 -12.35 5.87
C GLY A 51 -15.36 -11.75 5.99
N VAL A 52 -15.12 -10.53 5.48
CA VAL A 52 -13.85 -9.80 5.68
C VAL A 52 -13.61 -9.40 7.14
N ASP A 53 -14.66 -9.34 7.96
CA ASP A 53 -14.54 -9.04 9.38
C ASP A 53 -14.17 -10.31 10.18
N HIS A 54 -12.97 -10.34 10.75
CA HIS A 54 -12.40 -11.47 11.51
C HIS A 54 -12.41 -12.85 10.80
N PRO A 55 -11.81 -12.97 9.59
CA PRO A 55 -11.78 -14.22 8.85
C PRO A 55 -10.82 -15.26 9.43
N ALA A 56 -11.13 -16.53 9.20
CA ALA A 56 -10.32 -17.67 9.63
C ALA A 56 -9.00 -17.82 8.84
N ARG A 57 -8.90 -17.19 7.67
CA ARG A 57 -7.69 -17.12 6.82
C ARG A 57 -7.39 -15.68 6.42
N ALA A 58 -6.21 -15.42 5.85
CA ALA A 58 -5.89 -14.09 5.31
C ALA A 58 -6.89 -13.74 4.20
N PRO A 59 -7.58 -12.59 4.28
CA PRO A 59 -8.43 -12.15 3.18
C PRO A 59 -7.57 -11.47 2.09
N VAL A 60 -8.10 -11.39 0.88
CA VAL A 60 -7.38 -10.90 -0.32
C VAL A 60 -7.81 -9.50 -0.71
N LEU A 61 -6.87 -8.57 -0.87
CA LEU A 61 -7.10 -7.28 -1.52
C LEU A 61 -6.79 -7.41 -3.02
N LEU A 62 -7.81 -7.32 -3.87
CA LEU A 62 -7.71 -7.31 -5.33
C LEU A 62 -7.39 -5.89 -5.83
N VAL A 63 -6.41 -5.76 -6.71
CA VAL A 63 -5.89 -4.47 -7.20
C VAL A 63 -5.79 -4.47 -8.73
N PRO A 64 -6.56 -3.63 -9.43
CA PRO A 64 -6.66 -3.71 -10.89
C PRO A 64 -5.46 -3.10 -11.60
N GLY A 65 -5.37 -3.41 -12.90
CA GLY A 65 -4.40 -2.85 -13.84
C GLY A 65 -4.65 -1.39 -14.22
N THR A 66 -3.95 -0.92 -15.25
CA THR A 66 -4.11 0.43 -15.80
C THR A 66 -5.23 0.41 -16.80
N GLY A 67 -6.24 1.26 -16.65
CA GLY A 67 -7.41 1.33 -17.52
C GLY A 67 -8.62 0.59 -16.97
N ALA A 68 -8.42 -0.39 -16.08
CA ALA A 68 -9.47 -1.23 -15.53
C ALA A 68 -9.96 -0.77 -14.14
N SER A 69 -11.28 -0.81 -13.95
CA SER A 69 -11.86 -0.79 -12.61
C SER A 69 -11.68 -2.16 -11.93
N ALA A 70 -11.88 -2.24 -10.61
CA ALA A 70 -11.88 -3.54 -9.91
C ALA A 70 -12.92 -4.52 -10.49
N HIS A 71 -14.09 -3.99 -10.85
CA HIS A 71 -15.18 -4.79 -11.41
C HIS A 71 -14.77 -5.40 -12.76
N ASP A 72 -14.19 -4.60 -13.65
CA ASP A 72 -13.84 -5.07 -15.00
C ASP A 72 -12.71 -6.08 -14.94
N ASN A 73 -11.73 -5.85 -14.06
CA ASN A 73 -10.60 -6.74 -13.93
C ASN A 73 -10.97 -8.08 -13.26
N PHE A 74 -11.86 -8.09 -12.24
CA PHE A 74 -12.00 -9.24 -11.34
C PHE A 74 -13.41 -9.86 -11.17
N SER A 75 -14.49 -9.15 -11.46
CA SER A 75 -15.86 -9.58 -11.11
C SER A 75 -16.32 -10.88 -11.78
N TRP A 76 -15.71 -11.23 -12.90
CA TRP A 76 -16.06 -12.40 -13.71
C TRP A 76 -15.02 -13.54 -13.63
N ASN A 77 -13.93 -13.34 -12.88
CA ASN A 77 -12.83 -14.31 -12.74
C ASN A 77 -12.42 -14.55 -11.26
N TYR A 78 -11.61 -13.70 -10.64
CA TYR A 78 -11.03 -13.88 -9.31
C TYR A 78 -12.06 -13.73 -8.21
N GLU A 79 -13.01 -12.80 -8.30
CA GLU A 79 -14.08 -12.66 -7.30
C GLU A 79 -14.90 -13.97 -7.15
N PRO A 80 -15.49 -14.54 -8.22
CA PRO A 80 -16.20 -15.81 -8.11
C PRO A 80 -15.27 -16.99 -7.76
N ALA A 81 -14.00 -16.97 -8.16
CA ALA A 81 -13.03 -18.01 -7.79
C ALA A 81 -12.71 -18.02 -6.29
N LEU A 82 -12.52 -16.83 -5.71
CA LEU A 82 -12.27 -16.65 -4.27
C LEU A 82 -13.53 -16.96 -3.45
N ASP A 83 -14.71 -16.56 -3.92
CA ASP A 83 -15.99 -16.89 -3.29
C ASP A 83 -16.24 -18.40 -3.25
N ALA A 84 -15.97 -19.11 -4.35
CA ALA A 84 -16.07 -20.57 -4.41
C ALA A 84 -15.12 -21.29 -3.45
N ARG A 85 -14.01 -20.64 -3.07
CA ARG A 85 -13.03 -21.13 -2.09
C ARG A 85 -13.26 -20.58 -0.68
N HIS A 86 -14.31 -19.79 -0.48
CA HIS A 86 -14.60 -19.10 0.78
C HIS A 86 -13.41 -18.25 1.29
N ILE A 87 -12.70 -17.60 0.37
CA ILE A 87 -11.64 -16.65 0.67
C ILE A 87 -12.26 -15.24 0.63
N PRO A 88 -12.42 -14.56 1.78
CA PRO A 88 -12.98 -13.21 1.80
C PRO A 88 -12.04 -12.24 1.08
N TRP A 89 -12.61 -11.27 0.41
CA TRP A 89 -11.85 -10.33 -0.41
C TRP A 89 -12.41 -8.91 -0.33
N CYS A 90 -11.54 -7.96 -0.59
CA CYS A 90 -11.92 -6.60 -0.95
C CYS A 90 -11.26 -6.27 -2.28
N ALA A 91 -11.83 -5.34 -3.03
CA ALA A 91 -11.23 -4.80 -4.24
C ALA A 91 -11.20 -3.28 -4.15
N VAL A 92 -10.21 -2.67 -4.81
CA VAL A 92 -10.05 -1.21 -4.84
C VAL A 92 -10.08 -0.70 -6.28
N THR A 93 -10.93 0.28 -6.56
CA THR A 93 -10.95 0.97 -7.85
C THR A 93 -10.24 2.32 -7.71
N PHE A 94 -9.19 2.52 -8.50
CA PHE A 94 -8.46 3.78 -8.50
C PHE A 94 -9.20 4.88 -9.27
N PRO A 95 -8.94 6.17 -8.97
CA PRO A 95 -9.43 7.26 -9.80
C PRO A 95 -8.99 7.09 -11.27
N TYR A 96 -9.91 7.38 -12.20
CA TYR A 96 -9.68 7.22 -13.64
C TYR A 96 -9.25 5.80 -14.01
N ASP A 97 -9.73 4.80 -13.27
CA ASP A 97 -9.40 3.38 -13.48
C ASP A 97 -7.88 3.14 -13.57
N GLY A 98 -7.12 3.87 -12.76
CA GLY A 98 -5.67 3.74 -12.70
C GLY A 98 -4.90 4.60 -13.71
N ASN A 99 -5.55 5.36 -14.61
CA ASN A 99 -4.90 6.22 -15.61
C ASN A 99 -4.35 7.55 -15.05
N GLY A 100 -4.62 7.86 -13.79
CA GLY A 100 -4.15 9.07 -13.10
C GLY A 100 -2.71 8.98 -12.55
N ASP A 101 -2.39 9.86 -11.59
CA ASP A 101 -1.11 9.83 -10.87
C ASP A 101 -1.04 8.60 -9.94
N ILE A 102 -0.11 7.68 -10.22
CA ILE A 102 0.08 6.43 -9.47
C ILE A 102 0.49 6.69 -8.01
N GLN A 103 1.07 7.86 -7.71
CA GLN A 103 1.35 8.25 -6.32
C GLN A 103 0.07 8.43 -5.51
N VAL A 104 -1.01 8.89 -6.17
CA VAL A 104 -2.35 8.99 -5.58
C VAL A 104 -2.93 7.59 -5.39
N ASN A 105 -2.77 6.68 -6.37
CA ASN A 105 -3.17 5.26 -6.23
C ASN A 105 -2.46 4.61 -5.03
N GLY A 106 -1.22 5.00 -4.75
CA GLY A 106 -0.49 4.65 -3.54
C GLY A 106 -1.22 5.03 -2.24
N GLU A 107 -1.90 6.18 -2.19
CA GLU A 107 -2.72 6.57 -1.03
C GLU A 107 -3.96 5.69 -0.86
N TYR A 108 -4.60 5.32 -1.97
CA TYR A 108 -5.71 4.34 -1.99
C TYR A 108 -5.24 2.99 -1.44
N MET A 109 -4.06 2.53 -1.84
CA MET A 109 -3.46 1.31 -1.29
C MET A 109 -3.18 1.39 0.20
N VAL A 110 -2.61 2.50 0.69
CA VAL A 110 -2.37 2.70 2.13
C VAL A 110 -3.68 2.65 2.92
N TYR A 111 -4.73 3.29 2.42
CA TYR A 111 -6.05 3.24 3.05
C TYR A 111 -6.64 1.83 3.03
N ALA A 112 -6.57 1.14 1.89
CA ALA A 112 -7.11 -0.19 1.71
C ALA A 112 -6.44 -1.22 2.64
N ILE A 113 -5.10 -1.23 2.68
CA ILE A 113 -4.34 -2.11 3.57
C ILE A 113 -4.73 -1.87 5.03
N ARG A 114 -4.74 -0.61 5.48
CA ARG A 114 -5.08 -0.27 6.88
C ARG A 114 -6.51 -0.65 7.24
N THR A 115 -7.45 -0.39 6.33
CA THR A 115 -8.88 -0.68 6.55
C THR A 115 -9.13 -2.18 6.60
N MET A 116 -8.61 -2.91 5.64
CA MET A 116 -8.81 -4.35 5.55
C MET A 116 -8.12 -5.09 6.69
N TYR A 117 -6.89 -4.70 7.06
CA TYR A 117 -6.21 -5.23 8.25
C TYR A 117 -7.00 -4.98 9.54
N ALA A 118 -7.57 -3.78 9.69
CA ALA A 118 -8.36 -3.44 10.88
C ALA A 118 -9.65 -4.27 10.98
N ARG A 119 -10.32 -4.53 9.85
CA ARG A 119 -11.52 -5.38 9.76
C ARG A 119 -11.18 -6.85 9.99
N ALA A 120 -10.13 -7.34 9.34
CA ALA A 120 -9.71 -8.72 9.42
C ALA A 120 -9.15 -9.06 10.81
N GLY A 121 -8.51 -8.10 11.50
CA GLY A 121 -7.80 -8.35 12.75
C GLY A 121 -6.56 -9.23 12.57
N ARG A 122 -6.08 -9.39 11.33
CA ARG A 122 -4.92 -10.18 10.92
C ARG A 122 -4.33 -9.61 9.63
N ARG A 123 -3.15 -10.12 9.24
CA ARG A 123 -2.52 -9.74 7.97
C ARG A 123 -3.37 -10.14 6.78
N ILE A 124 -3.27 -9.35 5.72
CA ILE A 124 -3.98 -9.54 4.45
C ILE A 124 -3.00 -10.00 3.37
N ALA A 125 -3.51 -10.68 2.36
CA ALA A 125 -2.79 -10.86 1.10
C ALA A 125 -3.25 -9.80 0.10
N ILE A 126 -2.39 -9.45 -0.85
CA ILE A 126 -2.69 -8.55 -1.95
C ILE A 126 -2.46 -9.31 -3.25
N VAL A 127 -3.43 -9.28 -4.15
CA VAL A 127 -3.34 -9.86 -5.49
C VAL A 127 -3.62 -8.74 -6.48
N GLY A 128 -2.73 -8.51 -7.45
CA GLY A 128 -2.92 -7.44 -8.43
C GLY A 128 -2.37 -7.76 -9.80
N HIS A 129 -2.95 -7.15 -10.82
CA HIS A 129 -2.57 -7.30 -12.22
C HIS A 129 -1.92 -6.01 -12.73
N SER A 130 -0.87 -6.13 -13.55
CA SER A 130 -0.23 -4.98 -14.21
C SER A 130 0.21 -3.91 -13.20
N GLN A 131 -0.23 -2.66 -13.36
CA GLN A 131 -0.04 -1.58 -12.38
C GLN A 131 -0.46 -1.99 -10.95
N GLY A 132 -1.54 -2.77 -10.82
CA GLY A 132 -2.07 -3.28 -9.56
C GLY A 132 -1.14 -4.26 -8.84
N GLY A 133 -0.28 -4.97 -9.56
CA GLY A 133 0.78 -5.78 -8.96
C GLY A 133 1.97 -4.95 -8.47
N MET A 134 2.20 -3.77 -9.07
CA MET A 134 3.30 -2.85 -8.72
C MET A 134 2.92 -1.88 -7.58
N VAL A 135 1.76 -1.21 -7.67
CA VAL A 135 1.38 -0.09 -6.79
C VAL A 135 1.34 -0.43 -5.28
N PRO A 136 1.05 -1.67 -4.83
CA PRO A 136 1.17 -2.03 -3.42
C PRO A 136 2.57 -1.74 -2.85
N ARG A 137 3.62 -1.92 -3.66
CA ARG A 137 5.00 -1.63 -3.26
C ARG A 137 5.22 -0.14 -2.97
N TRP A 138 4.50 0.77 -3.64
CA TRP A 138 4.57 2.21 -3.32
C TRP A 138 4.10 2.49 -1.89
N ALA A 139 2.97 1.88 -1.50
CA ALA A 139 2.46 1.98 -0.13
C ALA A 139 3.45 1.40 0.89
N LEU A 140 4.01 0.22 0.62
CA LEU A 140 5.01 -0.42 1.48
C LEU A 140 6.32 0.39 1.57
N ARG A 141 6.70 1.07 0.49
CA ARG A 141 7.93 1.87 0.39
C ARG A 141 7.84 3.19 1.16
N PHE A 142 6.72 3.89 1.07
CA PHE A 142 6.56 5.24 1.63
C PHE A 142 5.71 5.32 2.91
N TRP A 143 4.96 4.26 3.25
CA TRP A 143 4.22 4.12 4.52
C TRP A 143 4.62 2.84 5.26
N PRO A 144 5.77 2.83 5.95
CA PRO A 144 6.34 1.62 6.56
C PRO A 144 5.44 0.94 7.59
N ASP A 145 4.42 1.63 8.14
CA ASP A 145 3.45 1.02 9.06
C ASP A 145 2.60 -0.06 8.40
N THR A 146 2.41 0.01 7.08
CA THR A 146 1.62 -0.98 6.31
C THR A 146 2.30 -2.34 6.23
N ARG A 147 3.64 -2.43 6.35
CA ARG A 147 4.40 -3.67 6.18
C ARG A 147 4.01 -4.78 7.17
N ALA A 148 3.65 -4.41 8.39
CA ALA A 148 3.23 -5.39 9.41
C ALA A 148 1.81 -5.93 9.18
N MET A 149 1.07 -5.35 8.21
CA MET A 149 -0.32 -5.64 7.89
C MET A 149 -0.48 -6.55 6.68
N VAL A 150 0.59 -6.75 5.90
CA VAL A 150 0.59 -7.54 4.66
C VAL A 150 1.37 -8.81 4.89
N ASP A 151 0.84 -9.94 4.40
CA ASP A 151 1.47 -11.25 4.43
C ASP A 151 2.12 -11.56 3.08
N ASP A 152 1.32 -11.42 2.02
CA ASP A 152 1.71 -11.72 0.64
C ASP A 152 1.37 -10.56 -0.29
N VAL A 153 2.25 -10.32 -1.28
CA VAL A 153 1.99 -9.52 -2.47
C VAL A 153 2.17 -10.44 -3.68
N ILE A 154 1.08 -10.66 -4.41
CA ILE A 154 1.02 -11.55 -5.57
C ILE A 154 0.71 -10.67 -6.79
N GLY A 155 1.66 -10.57 -7.71
CA GLY A 155 1.53 -9.76 -8.93
C GLY A 155 1.41 -10.63 -10.17
N PHE A 156 0.47 -10.33 -11.05
CA PHE A 156 0.40 -10.86 -12.42
C PHE A 156 0.88 -9.80 -13.40
N ALA A 157 1.94 -10.09 -14.15
CA ALA A 157 2.61 -9.12 -15.04
C ALA A 157 2.85 -7.73 -14.39
N PRO A 158 3.32 -7.64 -13.13
CA PRO A 158 3.50 -6.34 -12.49
C PRO A 158 4.51 -5.48 -13.25
N SER A 159 4.25 -4.18 -13.38
CA SER A 159 5.18 -3.23 -14.01
C SER A 159 6.29 -2.76 -13.05
N ASN A 160 6.87 -3.69 -12.27
CA ASN A 160 7.77 -3.41 -11.14
C ASN A 160 9.00 -2.55 -11.49
N HIS A 161 9.49 -2.65 -12.74
CA HIS A 161 10.57 -1.82 -13.28
C HIS A 161 10.14 -0.96 -14.47
N GLY A 162 8.83 -0.76 -14.63
CA GLY A 162 8.24 -0.04 -15.76
C GLY A 162 8.28 -0.84 -17.05
N THR A 163 8.10 -0.19 -18.20
CA THR A 163 8.13 -0.88 -19.49
C THR A 163 8.82 -0.08 -20.56
N THR A 164 9.50 -0.79 -21.47
CA THR A 164 10.16 -0.19 -22.64
C THR A 164 9.20 -0.05 -23.84
N GLN A 165 7.94 -0.49 -23.72
CA GLN A 165 6.99 -0.46 -24.82
C GLN A 165 6.64 0.97 -25.26
N THR A 166 6.48 1.17 -26.56
CA THR A 166 6.38 2.51 -27.17
C THR A 166 5.13 3.28 -26.75
N GLN A 167 4.02 2.61 -26.41
CA GLN A 167 2.82 3.25 -25.87
C GLN A 167 3.06 3.93 -24.50
N PHE A 168 4.13 3.55 -23.80
CA PHE A 168 4.61 4.18 -22.58
C PHE A 168 5.83 5.10 -22.83
N ALA A 169 6.41 5.07 -24.04
CA ALA A 169 7.48 5.97 -24.49
C ALA A 169 6.89 7.30 -25.00
N CYS A 170 6.19 8.00 -24.11
CA CYS A 170 5.43 9.21 -24.38
C CYS A 170 6.26 10.34 -25.02
N GLN A 171 5.71 11.02 -26.02
CA GLN A 171 6.42 12.04 -26.80
C GLN A 171 5.86 13.47 -26.67
N SER A 172 4.55 13.64 -26.45
CA SER A 172 3.93 14.98 -26.43
C SER A 172 2.77 15.11 -25.46
N SER A 173 1.77 14.22 -25.52
CA SER A 173 0.65 14.12 -24.57
C SER A 173 0.36 12.64 -24.36
N CYS A 174 0.26 12.25 -23.10
CA CYS A 174 0.01 10.88 -22.68
C CYS A 174 -0.74 10.89 -21.36
N LEU A 175 -1.44 9.79 -21.09
CA LEU A 175 -1.99 9.51 -19.77
C LEU A 175 -0.87 9.61 -18.72
N VAL A 176 -1.21 10.20 -17.57
CA VAL A 176 -0.26 10.42 -16.47
C VAL A 176 0.36 9.10 -16.01
N ALA A 177 -0.44 8.03 -15.89
CA ALA A 177 0.05 6.71 -15.51
C ALA A 177 1.07 6.15 -16.50
N ASN A 178 0.93 6.44 -17.81
CA ASN A 178 1.85 5.92 -18.82
C ASN A 178 3.25 6.52 -18.65
N TRP A 179 3.34 7.82 -18.37
CA TRP A 179 4.61 8.46 -18.03
C TRP A 179 5.29 7.84 -16.82
N GLN A 180 4.51 7.47 -15.80
CA GLN A 180 5.05 6.90 -14.56
C GLN A 180 5.42 5.43 -14.71
N GLN A 181 4.75 4.67 -15.58
CA GLN A 181 5.10 3.27 -15.89
C GLN A 181 6.19 3.13 -16.95
N ALA A 182 6.59 4.21 -17.62
CA ALA A 182 7.72 4.17 -18.53
C ALA A 182 8.99 3.69 -17.83
N TYR A 183 9.78 2.86 -18.51
CA TYR A 183 11.07 2.41 -18.02
C TYR A 183 11.95 3.62 -17.63
N MET A 184 12.54 3.55 -16.45
CA MET A 184 13.41 4.61 -15.89
C MET A 184 12.73 5.96 -15.63
N SER A 185 11.39 6.01 -15.56
CA SER A 185 10.65 7.18 -15.06
C SER A 185 11.11 7.58 -13.65
N ASN A 186 10.86 8.81 -13.25
CA ASN A 186 11.17 9.26 -11.89
C ASN A 186 10.39 8.45 -10.85
N PHE A 187 9.16 8.06 -11.15
CA PHE A 187 8.33 7.18 -10.36
C PHE A 187 8.97 5.81 -10.16
N ILE A 188 9.37 5.12 -11.23
CA ILE A 188 10.00 3.79 -11.13
C ILE A 188 11.32 3.86 -10.35
N ARG A 189 12.14 4.90 -10.58
CA ARG A 189 13.37 5.12 -9.81
C ARG A 189 13.09 5.36 -8.32
N ALA A 190 12.04 6.12 -8.01
CA ALA A 190 11.63 6.36 -6.63
C ALA A 190 11.08 5.10 -5.95
N LEU A 191 10.25 4.32 -6.66
CA LEU A 191 9.69 3.06 -6.20
C LEU A 191 10.79 2.07 -5.82
N ASN A 192 11.76 1.87 -6.72
CA ASN A 192 12.87 0.93 -6.55
C ASN A 192 14.05 1.49 -5.73
N SER A 193 13.90 2.69 -5.14
CA SER A 193 14.96 3.28 -4.33
C SER A 193 15.22 2.50 -3.04
N TYR A 194 16.51 2.22 -2.77
CA TYR A 194 17.06 1.43 -1.66
C TYR A 194 16.76 -0.07 -1.67
N GLN A 195 15.49 -0.45 -1.82
CA GLN A 195 15.08 -1.85 -1.76
C GLN A 195 13.73 -2.05 -2.44
N GLU A 196 13.57 -3.21 -3.05
CA GLU A 196 12.37 -3.55 -3.81
C GLU A 196 11.30 -4.26 -2.98
N THR A 197 11.74 -5.05 -2.00
CA THR A 197 10.88 -5.81 -1.08
C THR A 197 11.19 -5.49 0.37
N PHE A 198 10.37 -6.00 1.29
CA PHE A 198 10.53 -5.78 2.74
C PHE A 198 10.47 -7.08 3.54
N PRO A 199 11.28 -7.22 4.62
CA PRO A 199 11.27 -8.43 5.44
C PRO A 199 9.93 -8.71 6.10
N GLY A 200 9.57 -10.00 6.16
CA GLY A 200 8.33 -10.47 6.77
C GLY A 200 7.10 -10.42 5.87
N ILE A 201 7.30 -10.15 4.57
CA ILE A 201 6.31 -10.23 3.48
C ILE A 201 6.84 -11.20 2.42
N SER A 202 5.97 -12.01 1.85
CA SER A 202 6.27 -12.82 0.67
C SER A 202 5.83 -12.10 -0.61
N TYR A 203 6.59 -12.29 -1.68
CA TYR A 203 6.35 -11.70 -2.98
C TYR A 203 6.32 -12.82 -4.02
N THR A 204 5.20 -12.94 -4.73
CA THR A 204 5.05 -13.86 -5.86
C THR A 204 4.78 -13.04 -7.10
N ASP A 205 5.76 -12.91 -7.98
CA ASP A 205 5.59 -12.24 -9.27
C ASP A 205 5.46 -13.30 -10.35
N VAL A 206 4.25 -13.41 -10.91
CA VAL A 206 3.97 -14.27 -12.05
C VAL A 206 4.06 -13.44 -13.31
N TYR A 207 4.82 -13.91 -14.29
CA TYR A 207 4.99 -13.22 -15.57
C TYR A 207 4.85 -14.19 -16.75
N THR A 208 4.77 -13.64 -17.95
CA THR A 208 4.72 -14.40 -19.20
C THR A 208 5.76 -13.89 -20.17
N HIS A 209 6.41 -14.80 -20.88
CA HIS A 209 7.33 -14.43 -21.96
C HIS A 209 6.62 -13.78 -23.16
N ASN A 210 5.30 -13.89 -23.23
CA ASN A 210 4.51 -13.35 -24.33
C ASN A 210 4.03 -11.91 -24.08
N ASP A 211 4.27 -11.35 -22.90
CA ASP A 211 3.73 -10.05 -22.45
C ASP A 211 4.07 -8.88 -23.39
N GLU A 212 3.12 -8.37 -24.14
CA GLU A 212 3.26 -7.27 -25.10
C GLU A 212 3.22 -5.87 -24.48
N VAL A 213 2.92 -5.73 -23.20
CA VAL A 213 2.71 -4.45 -22.50
C VAL A 213 3.85 -4.15 -21.55
N VAL A 214 4.22 -5.10 -20.69
CA VAL A 214 5.31 -5.00 -19.71
C VAL A 214 6.52 -5.78 -20.23
N ARG A 215 7.48 -5.03 -20.77
CA ARG A 215 8.73 -5.55 -21.34
C ARG A 215 9.95 -4.89 -20.70
N PRO A 216 11.08 -5.60 -20.57
CA PRO A 216 11.30 -7.01 -20.96
C PRO A 216 10.70 -7.99 -19.95
N ASN A 217 10.33 -9.21 -20.37
CA ASN A 217 9.83 -10.30 -19.51
C ASN A 217 10.28 -11.69 -20.04
N SER A 218 11.48 -11.76 -20.64
CA SER A 218 12.03 -13.00 -21.22
C SER A 218 12.57 -13.98 -20.18
N ASP A 219 12.88 -13.52 -18.98
CA ASP A 219 13.40 -14.31 -17.86
C ASP A 219 13.14 -13.56 -16.54
N ASP A 220 13.67 -14.10 -15.45
CA ASP A 220 13.50 -13.57 -14.10
C ASP A 220 14.30 -12.30 -13.82
N THR A 221 15.00 -11.72 -14.81
CA THR A 221 15.62 -10.39 -14.73
C THR A 221 14.77 -9.29 -15.36
N GLY A 222 13.59 -9.67 -15.88
CA GLY A 222 12.63 -8.80 -16.52
C GLY A 222 11.94 -7.81 -15.58
N SER A 223 11.08 -6.98 -16.16
CA SER A 223 10.42 -5.88 -15.47
C SER A 223 9.57 -6.35 -14.30
N SER A 224 8.86 -7.46 -14.47
CA SER A 224 7.97 -7.97 -13.43
C SER A 224 8.68 -8.57 -12.23
N SER A 225 9.89 -9.07 -12.42
CA SER A 225 10.61 -9.78 -11.36
C SER A 225 11.14 -8.82 -10.31
N LEU A 226 11.13 -9.27 -9.04
CA LEU A 226 11.70 -8.53 -7.91
C LEU A 226 13.04 -9.13 -7.45
N HIS A 227 13.91 -8.25 -6.96
CA HIS A 227 15.27 -8.57 -6.54
C HIS A 227 15.65 -7.85 -5.23
N GLY A 228 15.94 -8.65 -4.21
CA GLY A 228 16.50 -8.15 -2.95
C GLY A 228 15.51 -7.36 -2.10
N GLY A 229 16.00 -6.71 -1.03
CA GLY A 229 15.18 -6.00 -0.05
C GLY A 229 14.72 -6.83 1.17
N GLY A 230 15.01 -8.13 1.17
CA GLY A 230 14.86 -9.00 2.34
C GLY A 230 13.47 -9.61 2.53
N GLY A 231 12.52 -9.36 1.63
CA GLY A 231 11.32 -10.17 1.47
C GLY A 231 11.65 -11.57 0.91
N ARG A 232 10.71 -12.50 1.03
CA ARG A 232 10.82 -13.82 0.38
C ARG A 232 10.22 -13.72 -1.01
N ILE A 233 10.97 -14.05 -2.06
CA ILE A 233 10.59 -13.76 -3.45
C ILE A 233 10.47 -15.08 -4.23
N ALA A 234 9.43 -15.19 -5.05
CA ALA A 234 9.34 -16.13 -6.15
C ALA A 234 8.95 -15.36 -7.42
N ASN A 235 9.83 -15.40 -8.43
CA ASN A 235 9.52 -14.93 -9.78
C ASN A 235 9.27 -16.18 -10.63
N VAL A 236 8.10 -16.30 -11.25
CA VAL A 236 7.72 -17.53 -11.98
C VAL A 236 7.12 -17.16 -13.33
N ALA A 237 7.74 -17.62 -14.42
CA ALA A 237 7.10 -17.58 -15.73
C ALA A 237 6.05 -18.69 -15.81
N VAL A 238 4.86 -18.43 -16.35
CA VAL A 238 3.88 -19.51 -16.57
C VAL A 238 4.43 -20.61 -17.49
N GLN A 239 5.33 -20.25 -18.40
CA GLN A 239 6.03 -21.19 -19.30
C GLN A 239 7.01 -22.12 -18.58
N ASP A 240 7.45 -21.82 -17.35
CA ASP A 240 8.27 -22.73 -16.55
C ASP A 240 7.48 -23.95 -16.08
N ILE A 241 6.16 -23.84 -15.98
CA ILE A 241 5.24 -24.91 -15.59
C ILE A 241 4.59 -25.51 -16.83
N CYS A 242 4.12 -24.65 -17.74
CA CYS A 242 3.42 -25.02 -18.96
C CYS A 242 4.12 -24.40 -20.17
N PRO A 243 5.11 -25.06 -20.80
CA PRO A 243 5.91 -24.45 -21.88
C PRO A 243 5.12 -23.98 -23.11
N ALA A 244 3.91 -24.49 -23.31
CA ALA A 244 3.02 -24.11 -24.41
C ALA A 244 2.02 -23.01 -24.02
N ASP A 245 2.12 -22.47 -22.79
CA ASP A 245 1.25 -21.42 -22.31
C ASP A 245 1.43 -20.15 -23.16
N ALA A 246 0.31 -19.73 -23.75
CA ALA A 246 0.24 -18.64 -24.72
C ALA A 246 -0.31 -17.34 -24.12
N SER A 247 -0.59 -17.31 -22.82
CA SER A 247 -1.16 -16.14 -22.15
C SER A 247 -0.27 -14.91 -22.37
N GLU A 248 -0.89 -13.83 -22.84
CA GLU A 248 -0.30 -12.51 -22.98
C GLU A 248 -0.57 -11.66 -21.72
N HIS A 249 -0.32 -10.35 -21.77
CA HIS A 249 -0.43 -9.48 -20.60
C HIS A 249 -1.78 -9.58 -19.85
N ASP A 250 -2.89 -9.53 -20.58
CA ASP A 250 -4.24 -9.49 -20.00
C ASP A 250 -4.70 -10.86 -19.56
N PHE A 251 -4.48 -11.87 -20.39
CA PHE A 251 -4.87 -13.24 -20.09
C PHE A 251 -4.14 -13.77 -18.86
N LEU A 252 -2.87 -13.39 -18.66
CA LEU A 252 -2.12 -13.77 -17.46
C LEU A 252 -2.82 -13.31 -16.17
N GLY A 253 -3.35 -12.09 -16.17
CA GLY A 253 -4.00 -11.49 -15.00
C GLY A 253 -5.45 -11.86 -14.80
N THR A 254 -6.10 -12.48 -15.79
CA THR A 254 -7.57 -12.64 -15.81
C THR A 254 -8.07 -14.05 -16.08
N VAL A 255 -7.42 -14.83 -16.95
CA VAL A 255 -7.93 -16.14 -17.38
C VAL A 255 -6.97 -17.30 -17.16
N ASP A 256 -5.68 -17.02 -16.97
CA ASP A 256 -4.63 -18.02 -16.94
C ASP A 256 -4.73 -18.96 -15.72
N ALA A 257 -4.84 -20.27 -15.98
CA ALA A 257 -4.99 -21.27 -14.93
C ALA A 257 -3.72 -21.48 -14.10
N VAL A 258 -2.54 -21.28 -14.69
CA VAL A 258 -1.24 -21.43 -14.02
C VAL A 258 -1.02 -20.27 -13.05
N ALA A 259 -1.27 -19.04 -13.48
CA ALA A 259 -1.19 -17.83 -12.68
C ALA A 259 -2.15 -17.91 -11.48
N TYR A 260 -3.39 -18.33 -11.73
CA TYR A 260 -4.34 -18.60 -10.65
C TYR A 260 -3.81 -19.67 -9.68
N ALA A 261 -3.29 -20.79 -10.18
CA ALA A 261 -2.78 -21.86 -9.33
C ALA A 261 -1.59 -21.40 -8.46
N LEU A 262 -0.70 -20.57 -9.01
CA LEU A 262 0.40 -19.93 -8.27
C LEU A 262 -0.11 -18.98 -7.19
N ALA A 263 -1.12 -18.15 -7.50
CA ALA A 263 -1.72 -17.26 -6.51
C ALA A 263 -2.37 -18.03 -5.37
N ILE A 264 -3.13 -19.09 -5.69
CA ILE A 264 -3.73 -19.95 -4.68
C ILE A 264 -2.66 -20.68 -3.86
N ASP A 265 -1.58 -21.15 -4.48
CA ASP A 265 -0.47 -21.79 -3.76
C ASP A 265 0.17 -20.84 -2.74
N ALA A 266 0.43 -19.58 -3.12
CA ALA A 266 0.91 -18.56 -2.19
C ALA A 266 -0.10 -18.30 -1.05
N LEU A 267 -1.40 -18.24 -1.36
CA LEU A 267 -2.45 -17.97 -0.36
C LEU A 267 -2.71 -19.13 0.61
N ASP A 268 -2.33 -20.36 0.25
CA ASP A 268 -2.56 -21.57 1.05
C ASP A 268 -1.31 -21.99 1.86
N HIS A 269 -0.14 -21.39 1.63
CA HIS A 269 1.13 -21.78 2.26
C HIS A 269 1.88 -20.59 2.90
N ASP A 270 2.83 -20.88 3.80
CA ASP A 270 3.76 -19.84 4.27
C ASP A 270 4.86 -19.62 3.23
N GLY A 271 5.07 -18.37 2.85
CA GLY A 271 6.05 -18.00 1.84
C GLY A 271 5.40 -17.73 0.49
N PRO A 272 6.20 -17.30 -0.50
CA PRO A 272 5.69 -17.07 -1.84
C PRO A 272 5.33 -18.41 -2.51
N ALA A 273 4.70 -18.34 -3.68
CA ALA A 273 4.35 -19.53 -4.43
C ALA A 273 5.58 -20.39 -4.75
N ASP A 274 5.38 -21.70 -4.82
CA ASP A 274 6.39 -22.67 -5.22
C ASP A 274 5.90 -23.42 -6.44
N ARG A 275 6.54 -23.15 -7.58
CA ARG A 275 6.20 -23.79 -8.86
C ARG A 275 6.24 -25.32 -8.80
N SER A 276 7.04 -25.92 -7.90
CA SER A 276 7.12 -27.38 -7.77
C SER A 276 5.87 -28.02 -7.16
N ARG A 277 5.01 -27.22 -6.50
CA ARG A 277 3.71 -27.66 -5.97
C ARG A 277 2.58 -27.58 -6.98
N ILE A 278 2.80 -26.95 -8.13
CA ILE A 278 1.78 -26.78 -9.16
C ILE A 278 1.74 -28.04 -10.04
N PRO A 279 0.61 -28.78 -10.09
CA PRO A 279 0.53 -30.00 -10.88
C PRO A 279 0.45 -29.67 -12.38
N SER A 280 1.18 -30.40 -13.22
CA SER A 280 1.17 -30.22 -14.68
C SER A 280 -0.20 -30.40 -15.33
N SER A 281 -1.17 -31.01 -14.64
CA SER A 281 -2.56 -31.08 -15.08
C SER A 281 -3.22 -29.70 -15.23
N VAL A 282 -2.67 -28.65 -14.59
CA VAL A 282 -3.14 -27.27 -14.78
C VAL A 282 -3.00 -26.82 -16.24
N CYS A 283 -1.98 -27.31 -16.96
CA CYS A 283 -1.73 -26.95 -18.36
C CYS A 283 -2.84 -27.41 -19.32
N ALA A 284 -3.73 -28.31 -18.88
CA ALA A 284 -4.87 -28.78 -19.66
C ALA A 284 -6.16 -27.96 -19.39
N GLN A 285 -6.12 -27.02 -18.45
CA GLN A 285 -7.28 -26.20 -18.12
C GLN A 285 -7.37 -25.04 -19.13
N PRO A 286 -8.53 -24.84 -19.77
CA PRO A 286 -8.68 -23.75 -20.74
C PRO A 286 -8.70 -22.39 -20.06
N TYR A 287 -9.18 -22.32 -18.82
CA TYR A 287 -9.34 -21.12 -18.02
C TYR A 287 -9.12 -21.45 -16.54
N MET A 288 -8.77 -20.43 -15.75
CA MET A 288 -8.81 -20.53 -14.30
C MET A 288 -10.23 -20.86 -13.79
N PRO A 289 -10.34 -21.56 -12.65
CA PRO A 289 -11.61 -21.71 -11.93
C PRO A 289 -12.28 -20.36 -11.65
N GLY A 290 -13.61 -20.33 -11.60
CA GLY A 290 -14.41 -19.12 -11.34
C GLY A 290 -14.97 -18.46 -12.60
N ILE A 291 -14.32 -18.65 -13.75
CA ILE A 291 -14.83 -18.16 -15.03
C ILE A 291 -16.02 -19.02 -15.47
N ASN A 292 -17.16 -18.37 -15.71
CA ASN A 292 -18.33 -19.02 -16.28
C ASN A 292 -18.10 -19.30 -17.78
N PRO A 293 -18.17 -20.55 -18.26
CA PRO A 293 -17.85 -20.88 -19.64
C PRO A 293 -18.84 -20.30 -20.67
N VAL A 294 -20.03 -19.87 -20.23
CA VAL A 294 -21.06 -19.28 -21.10
C VAL A 294 -20.94 -17.75 -21.13
N THR A 295 -20.80 -17.11 -19.98
CA THR A 295 -20.82 -15.63 -19.88
C THR A 295 -19.44 -15.00 -19.78
N GLY A 296 -18.43 -15.76 -19.34
CA GLY A 296 -17.06 -15.31 -19.15
C GLY A 296 -16.42 -14.71 -20.40
N PRO A 297 -16.51 -15.33 -21.59
CA PRO A 297 -15.93 -14.76 -22.81
C PRO A 297 -16.49 -13.37 -23.16
N ALA A 298 -17.80 -13.16 -22.97
CA ALA A 298 -18.41 -11.86 -23.22
C ALA A 298 -18.02 -10.82 -22.15
N ALA A 299 -17.93 -11.24 -20.88
CA ALA A 299 -17.47 -10.37 -19.80
C ALA A 299 -16.00 -9.96 -19.99
N GLY A 300 -15.12 -10.89 -20.36
CA GLY A 300 -13.72 -10.60 -20.66
C GLY A 300 -13.55 -9.68 -21.87
N LEU A 301 -14.33 -9.88 -22.94
CA LEU A 301 -14.32 -8.97 -24.09
C LEU A 301 -14.78 -7.55 -23.71
N GLN A 302 -15.80 -7.43 -22.86
CA GLN A 302 -16.26 -6.13 -22.37
C GLN A 302 -15.20 -5.47 -21.48
N ALA A 303 -14.59 -6.21 -20.57
CA ALA A 303 -13.51 -5.71 -19.71
C ALA A 303 -12.33 -5.19 -20.54
N PHE A 304 -11.92 -5.94 -21.57
CA PHE A 304 -10.87 -5.49 -22.49
C PHE A 304 -11.26 -4.21 -23.24
N TYR A 305 -12.51 -4.10 -23.70
CA TYR A 305 -12.99 -2.88 -24.35
C TYR A 305 -13.01 -1.68 -23.39
N ASP A 306 -13.44 -1.88 -22.15
CA ASP A 306 -13.50 -0.83 -21.13
C ASP A 306 -12.09 -0.35 -20.75
N ASP A 307 -11.13 -1.28 -20.67
CA ASP A 307 -9.71 -0.98 -20.45
C ASP A 307 -9.12 -0.11 -21.58
N GLU A 308 -9.23 -0.58 -22.82
CA GLU A 308 -8.70 0.10 -24.02
C GLU A 308 -9.37 1.45 -24.31
N THR A 309 -10.62 1.64 -23.86
CA THR A 309 -11.36 2.90 -24.04
C THR A 309 -11.34 3.79 -22.81
N SER A 310 -10.69 3.35 -21.74
CA SER A 310 -10.56 4.11 -20.51
C SER A 310 -9.83 5.43 -20.73
N THR A 311 -10.28 6.47 -20.02
CA THR A 311 -9.73 7.82 -20.16
C THR A 311 -9.19 8.33 -18.84
N GLY A 312 -8.23 9.24 -18.91
CA GLY A 312 -7.63 9.84 -17.73
C GLY A 312 -7.01 11.19 -18.04
N PRO A 313 -6.40 11.82 -17.01
CA PRO A 313 -5.66 13.04 -17.22
C PRO A 313 -4.45 12.77 -18.12
N GLU A 314 -4.25 13.66 -19.10
CA GLU A 314 -3.04 13.66 -19.94
C GLU A 314 -2.13 14.84 -19.60
N THR A 315 -0.83 14.64 -19.84
CA THR A 315 0.22 15.64 -19.59
C THR A 315 1.36 15.49 -20.60
N ALA A 316 2.12 16.58 -20.77
CA ALA A 316 3.28 16.60 -21.65
C ALA A 316 4.57 16.00 -21.06
N GLY A 317 4.53 15.62 -19.78
CA GLY A 317 5.64 14.99 -19.11
C GLY A 317 5.19 14.37 -17.80
N GLU A 318 6.02 13.47 -17.28
CA GLU A 318 5.78 12.83 -15.99
C GLU A 318 5.51 13.85 -14.88
N PRO A 319 4.45 13.65 -14.07
CA PRO A 319 4.19 14.54 -12.95
C PRO A 319 5.36 14.56 -11.96
N PRO A 320 5.58 15.68 -11.24
CA PRO A 320 6.61 15.73 -10.23
C PRO A 320 6.35 14.73 -9.11
N LEU A 321 7.41 14.12 -8.61
CA LEU A 321 7.34 13.27 -7.42
C LEU A 321 6.86 14.09 -6.21
N ALA A 322 5.95 13.50 -5.44
CA ALA A 322 5.44 14.05 -4.21
C ALA A 322 6.60 14.33 -3.25
N CYS A 323 6.50 15.42 -2.48
CA CYS A 323 7.57 15.85 -1.59
C CYS A 323 8.09 14.71 -0.69
N TYR A 324 7.19 13.89 -0.12
CA TYR A 324 7.55 12.82 0.82
C TYR A 324 8.53 11.78 0.26
N VAL A 325 8.68 11.69 -1.06
CA VAL A 325 9.63 10.82 -1.75
C VAL A 325 11.08 11.19 -1.43
N PHE A 326 11.35 12.47 -1.12
CA PHE A 326 12.70 12.98 -0.89
C PHE A 326 13.05 13.12 0.60
N ALA A 327 14.31 12.87 0.96
CA ALA A 327 14.82 13.06 2.31
C ALA A 327 14.73 14.53 2.76
N SER A 328 14.95 15.46 1.84
CA SER A 328 14.90 16.92 2.06
C SER A 328 13.50 17.43 2.40
N CYS A 329 12.45 16.66 2.09
CA CYS A 329 11.10 17.09 2.35
C CYS A 329 10.86 17.30 3.83
N ARG A 330 10.35 18.49 4.17
CA ARG A 330 9.84 18.78 5.50
C ARG A 330 8.41 18.27 5.55
N LEU A 331 8.25 16.97 5.80
CA LEU A 331 6.95 16.45 6.22
C LEU A 331 6.47 17.33 7.37
N ALA A 332 5.26 17.84 7.26
CA ALA A 332 4.61 18.45 8.39
C ALA A 332 4.56 17.37 9.47
N SER A 333 5.52 17.39 10.40
CA SER A 333 5.38 16.72 11.69
C SER A 333 3.98 17.12 12.14
N ALA A 334 3.08 16.17 12.37
CA ALA A 334 1.73 16.49 12.81
C ALA A 334 1.86 17.47 13.98
N ARG A 335 1.68 18.77 13.71
CA ARG A 335 1.88 19.85 14.68
C ARG A 335 0.62 19.89 15.54
N CYS A 336 0.30 18.78 16.19
CA CYS A 336 -0.65 18.78 17.27
C CYS A 336 0.09 19.17 18.54
N THR A 337 0.47 20.43 18.64
CA THR A 337 0.35 21.03 19.98
C THR A 337 -1.12 20.90 20.34
N ALA A 338 -1.48 20.08 21.33
CA ALA A 338 -2.78 20.21 21.98
C ALA A 338 -2.83 21.65 22.52
N THR A 339 -3.40 22.58 21.74
CA THR A 339 -3.45 24.00 22.08
C THR A 339 -4.32 24.22 23.32
N ARG A 340 -5.19 23.24 23.62
CA ARG A 340 -6.14 23.24 24.73
C ARG A 340 -5.79 22.18 25.79
N PRO A 341 -5.92 22.52 27.08
CA PRO A 341 -5.82 21.56 28.19
C PRO A 341 -6.81 20.40 28.04
N LEU A 342 -6.40 19.19 28.39
CA LEU A 342 -7.24 18.00 28.28
C LEU A 342 -8.21 17.91 29.45
N ARG A 343 -9.50 17.72 29.15
CA ARG A 343 -10.55 17.43 30.14
C ARG A 343 -10.82 15.94 30.14
N LEU A 344 -10.43 15.26 31.22
CA LEU A 344 -10.53 13.81 31.34
C LEU A 344 -11.69 13.46 32.26
N HIS A 345 -12.71 12.80 31.71
CA HIS A 345 -13.83 12.29 32.51
C HIS A 345 -13.35 11.20 33.47
N LEU A 346 -13.83 11.29 34.72
CA LEU A 346 -13.54 10.35 35.78
C LEU A 346 -14.72 9.36 35.90
N LEU A 347 -14.42 8.06 35.87
CA LEU A 347 -15.44 7.01 35.95
C LEU A 347 -15.71 6.63 37.41
N SER A 348 -16.96 6.74 37.83
CA SER A 348 -17.49 6.28 39.12
C SER A 348 -18.54 5.19 38.91
N ALA A 349 -18.67 4.26 39.86
CA ALA A 349 -19.78 3.30 39.87
C ALA A 349 -21.08 3.96 40.38
N ARG A 350 -22.22 3.28 40.21
CA ARG A 350 -23.51 3.73 40.80
C ARG A 350 -23.37 3.92 42.31
N HIS A 351 -23.92 5.02 42.82
CA HIS A 351 -23.85 5.43 44.24
C HIS A 351 -22.44 5.75 44.78
N GLU A 352 -21.43 5.89 43.91
CA GLU A 352 -20.11 6.38 44.30
C GLU A 352 -19.86 7.81 43.83
N ARG A 353 -19.18 8.61 44.68
CA ARG A 353 -18.71 9.94 44.33
C ARG A 353 -17.20 9.98 44.44
N ILE A 354 -16.51 10.42 43.39
CA ILE A 354 -15.05 10.59 43.44
C ILE A 354 -14.76 11.85 44.25
N VAL A 355 -13.92 11.70 45.29
CA VAL A 355 -13.55 12.78 46.21
C VAL A 355 -12.10 13.23 46.04
N ASP A 356 -11.22 12.38 45.50
CA ASP A 356 -9.82 12.70 45.20
C ASP A 356 -9.44 12.16 43.82
N ALA A 357 -8.70 12.95 43.04
CA ALA A 357 -8.18 12.56 41.74
C ALA A 357 -6.78 13.12 41.49
N ARG A 358 -5.82 12.26 41.13
CA ARG A 358 -4.42 12.61 40.82
C ARG A 358 -4.06 12.10 39.42
N ALA A 359 -3.56 12.96 38.56
CA ALA A 359 -3.10 12.59 37.22
C ALA A 359 -1.58 12.71 37.09
N TYR A 360 -1.01 11.74 36.38
CA TYR A 360 0.40 11.65 36.05
C TYR A 360 0.57 11.49 34.54
N VAL A 361 1.56 12.15 33.98
CA VAL A 361 2.05 11.95 32.60
C VAL A 361 3.48 11.46 32.73
N ASP A 362 3.78 10.26 32.21
CA ASP A 362 5.11 9.64 32.29
C ASP A 362 5.72 9.69 33.69
N ARG A 363 4.92 9.33 34.69
CA ARG A 363 5.26 9.29 36.12
C ARG A 363 5.43 10.65 36.79
N ARG A 364 5.35 11.78 36.07
CA ARG A 364 5.29 13.12 36.66
C ARG A 364 3.87 13.51 36.99
N ARG A 365 3.60 13.94 38.23
CA ARG A 365 2.27 14.44 38.64
C ARG A 365 2.00 15.77 37.93
N VAL A 366 0.88 15.84 37.20
CA VAL A 366 0.49 17.03 36.42
C VAL A 366 -0.78 17.70 36.90
N ALA A 367 -1.61 16.98 37.67
CA ALA A 367 -2.79 17.54 38.29
C ALA A 367 -3.18 16.77 39.56
N HIS A 368 -3.78 17.48 40.50
CA HIS A 368 -4.40 16.91 41.69
C HIS A 368 -5.61 17.76 42.05
N ARG A 369 -6.73 17.10 42.38
CA ARG A 369 -7.95 17.77 42.82
C ARG A 369 -8.62 16.97 43.91
N HIS A 370 -9.09 17.66 44.94
CA HIS A 370 -9.93 17.13 45.99
C HIS A 370 -11.28 17.88 45.97
N GLY A 371 -12.38 17.20 46.27
CA GLY A 371 -13.71 17.80 46.28
C GLY A 371 -14.80 16.87 46.77
N ARG A 372 -16.02 17.40 46.92
CA ARG A 372 -17.18 16.60 47.38
C ARG A 372 -17.74 15.67 46.29
N TRP A 373 -17.57 16.05 45.01
CA TRP A 373 -17.99 15.25 43.85
C TRP A 373 -17.23 15.68 42.59
N LEU A 374 -16.33 14.82 42.10
CA LEU A 374 -15.50 15.09 40.91
C LEU A 374 -15.95 14.25 39.72
N HIS A 375 -16.37 14.90 38.63
CA HIS A 375 -16.76 14.24 37.38
C HIS A 375 -15.67 14.27 36.29
N TRP A 376 -14.72 15.20 36.41
CA TRP A 376 -13.66 15.40 35.44
C TRP A 376 -12.42 15.98 36.13
N LEU A 377 -11.27 15.78 35.49
CA LEU A 377 -9.99 16.38 35.86
C LEU A 377 -9.39 17.05 34.63
N ARG A 378 -8.93 18.29 34.77
CA ARG A 378 -8.23 19.01 33.71
C ARG A 378 -6.73 18.85 33.94
N ILE A 379 -6.02 18.43 32.91
CA ILE A 379 -4.56 18.42 32.89
C ILE A 379 -4.06 19.47 31.89
N GLY A 380 -2.85 19.98 32.12
CA GLY A 380 -2.20 20.91 31.21
C GLY A 380 -1.96 20.32 29.82
N ARG A 381 -1.32 21.09 28.95
CA ARG A 381 -0.95 20.63 27.61
C ARG A 381 0.00 19.44 27.72
N VAL A 382 -0.33 18.35 27.03
CA VAL A 382 0.57 17.21 26.83
C VAL A 382 1.22 17.40 25.47
N ARG A 383 2.54 17.24 25.39
CA ARG A 383 3.28 17.38 24.12
C ARG A 383 2.83 16.27 23.16
N ALA A 384 2.94 16.53 21.85
CA ALA A 384 2.76 15.48 20.85
C ALA A 384 3.85 14.42 21.07
N GLY A 385 3.46 13.15 21.06
CA GLY A 385 4.39 12.04 21.31
C GLY A 385 3.72 10.84 21.94
N ASN A 386 4.55 9.90 22.39
CA ASN A 386 4.11 8.71 23.12
C ASN A 386 4.17 8.99 24.62
N HIS A 387 3.01 9.19 25.24
CA HIS A 387 2.92 9.47 26.67
C HIS A 387 1.91 8.52 27.34
N VAL A 388 2.15 8.18 28.61
CA VAL A 388 1.21 7.40 29.42
C VAL A 388 0.58 8.30 30.49
N ILE A 389 -0.72 8.51 30.37
CA ILE A 389 -1.53 9.22 31.37
C ILE A 389 -2.09 8.20 32.36
N ARG A 390 -1.75 8.37 33.64
CA ARG A 390 -2.29 7.57 34.75
C ARG A 390 -3.10 8.45 35.68
N ILE A 391 -4.37 8.12 35.90
CA ILE A 391 -5.26 8.83 36.80
C ILE A 391 -5.62 7.91 37.96
N PHE A 392 -5.22 8.30 39.17
CA PHE A 392 -5.63 7.64 40.40
C PHE A 392 -6.80 8.39 41.01
N THR A 393 -7.88 7.69 41.32
CA THR A 393 -9.06 8.26 41.96
C THR A 393 -9.37 7.56 43.25
N ARG A 394 -9.99 8.27 44.21
CA ARG A 394 -10.57 7.73 45.43
C ARG A 394 -12.04 8.14 45.52
N SER A 395 -12.90 7.16 45.70
CA SER A 395 -14.34 7.36 45.93
C SER A 395 -14.64 7.65 47.41
N SER A 396 -15.82 8.21 47.69
CA SER A 396 -16.33 8.51 49.04
C SER A 396 -16.43 7.29 49.96
N ASN A 397 -16.56 6.08 49.38
CA ASN A 397 -16.58 4.79 50.08
C ASN A 397 -15.17 4.16 50.21
N GLY A 398 -14.10 4.93 49.99
CA GLY A 398 -12.71 4.49 50.11
C GLY A 398 -12.13 3.74 48.90
N VAL A 399 -12.95 3.38 47.90
CA VAL A 399 -12.50 2.62 46.71
C VAL A 399 -11.48 3.43 45.91
N ARG A 400 -10.37 2.79 45.51
CA ARG A 400 -9.33 3.40 44.66
C ARG A 400 -9.36 2.79 43.25
N ARG A 401 -9.25 3.63 42.21
CA ARG A 401 -9.15 3.18 40.82
C ARG A 401 -7.97 3.82 40.11
N LEU A 402 -7.37 3.07 39.20
CA LEU A 402 -6.40 3.54 38.22
C LEU A 402 -7.06 3.54 36.84
N SER A 403 -7.03 4.69 36.16
CA SER A 403 -7.37 4.83 34.74
C SER A 403 -6.09 5.10 33.97
N VAL A 404 -5.79 4.27 32.98
CA VAL A 404 -4.62 4.42 32.09
C VAL A 404 -5.11 4.83 30.71
N ARG A 405 -4.45 5.83 30.13
CA ARG A 405 -4.64 6.26 28.74
C ARG A 405 -3.29 6.44 28.07
N HIS A 406 -3.22 6.13 26.79
CA HIS A 406 -2.03 6.33 25.97
C HIS A 406 -2.26 7.53 25.06
N VAL A 407 -1.30 8.43 25.02
CA VAL A 407 -1.21 9.45 23.97
C VAL A 407 -0.31 8.86 22.89
N ARG A 408 -0.80 8.81 21.65
CA ARG A 408 -0.02 8.45 20.45
C ARG A 408 -0.19 9.56 19.44
N GLY A 409 0.88 10.33 19.21
CA GLY A 409 0.79 11.57 18.45
C GLY A 409 -0.12 12.58 19.15
N CYS A 410 -1.33 12.80 18.61
CA CYS A 410 -2.36 13.71 19.13
C CYS A 410 -3.53 13.01 19.82
N ALA A 411 -3.69 11.71 19.61
CA ALA A 411 -4.86 10.97 20.04
C ALA A 411 -4.68 10.43 21.46
N VAL A 412 -5.69 10.63 22.31
CA VAL A 412 -5.76 10.00 23.64
C VAL A 412 -6.62 8.75 23.52
N SER A 413 -6.06 7.59 23.87
CA SER A 413 -6.79 6.32 23.84
C SER A 413 -8.00 6.36 24.78
N ARG A 414 -8.96 5.44 24.53
CA ARG A 414 -10.01 5.14 25.50
C ARG A 414 -9.40 4.72 26.85
N PRO A 415 -10.06 5.05 27.98
CA PRO A 415 -9.55 4.72 29.31
C PRO A 415 -9.61 3.22 29.58
N GLN A 416 -8.48 2.65 30.00
CA GLN A 416 -8.42 1.31 30.60
C GLN A 416 -8.45 1.46 32.12
N ASN A 417 -9.49 0.93 32.77
CA ASN A 417 -9.72 1.13 34.20
C ASN A 417 -9.47 -0.15 34.98
N ARG A 418 -8.77 -0.01 36.12
CA ARG A 418 -8.53 -1.10 37.06
C ARG A 418 -8.87 -0.65 38.48
N VAL A 419 -9.65 -1.45 39.19
CA VAL A 419 -9.87 -1.26 40.63
C VAL A 419 -8.61 -1.70 41.37
N LEU A 420 -8.08 -0.84 42.23
CA LEU A 420 -6.96 -1.17 43.10
C LEU A 420 -7.54 -1.74 44.39
N ARG A 421 -7.02 -2.88 44.86
CA ARG A 421 -7.54 -3.59 46.05
C ARG A 421 -7.71 -2.61 47.22
N ARG A 422 -8.83 -2.75 47.94
CA ARG A 422 -9.07 -2.05 49.22
C ARG A 422 -7.91 -2.40 50.15
N ALA A 423 -7.25 -1.38 50.69
CA ALA A 423 -6.45 -1.56 51.90
C ALA A 423 -7.42 -1.68 53.08
#